data_AF-A0A660V079-F1
#
_entry.id   AF-A0A660V079-F1
#
_cell.length_a   1.000
_cell.length_b   1.000
_cell.length_c   1.000
_cell.angle_alpha   90.00
_cell.angle_beta   90.00
_cell.angle_gamma   90.00
#
_symmetry.space_group_name_H-M   'P 1'
#
loop_
_entity.id
_entity.type
_entity.pdbx_description
1 polymer ?
#
loop_
_entity_poly.entity_id
_entity_poly.type
_entity_poly.pdbx_seq_one_letter_code
_entity_poly.pdbx_strand_id
1 'polypeptide(L)'
;TGAMSGAIAGIETALWDLAGKILNTPVYKLLGGKFHDKLLIYHDTGGPKNSLDPKAWLQVAQESVEYGFKALKFDFSQRHNPWSRSITGKELNGWIKIVEKTREYLGPDYYFGIDLKYRNSLPDAQRLINALEPYKLWFIEDPLPPLNIASMKRITDESNIPIMTGEHFHTRQTWRQLIETEACDYIHPDTQKCGGLLETKWIADWADIHYIPMACHNLCSPVGTMASAHVCTATRSFFTLESDSINLPYWKDIIVRQDGGKFYKDGYLRVSDKPGLGIELNEDVCKKHLSKGSSFFK
;
A
#
# COMPACT_ATOMS: atom_id res chain seq x y z
N THR A 1 -9.04 -6.48 -17.99
CA THR A 1 -8.57 -5.11 -17.66
C THR A 1 -8.61 -4.94 -16.16
N GLY A 2 -7.84 -3.99 -15.60
CA GLY A 2 -7.86 -3.73 -14.16
C GLY A 2 -9.25 -3.39 -13.61
N ALA A 3 -10.08 -2.67 -14.38
CA ALA A 3 -11.45 -2.35 -13.98
C ALA A 3 -12.32 -3.60 -13.75
N MET A 4 -12.24 -4.58 -14.65
CA MET A 4 -12.99 -5.84 -14.53
C MET A 4 -12.47 -6.67 -13.35
N SER A 5 -11.15 -6.72 -13.17
CA SER A 5 -10.53 -7.43 -12.05
C SER A 5 -10.96 -6.85 -10.70
N GLY A 6 -11.03 -5.53 -10.57
CA GLY A 6 -11.50 -4.89 -9.34
C GLY A 6 -12.98 -5.14 -9.04
N ALA A 7 -13.84 -5.17 -10.07
CA ALA A 7 -15.25 -5.56 -9.89
C ALA A 7 -15.39 -7.01 -9.41
N ILE A 8 -14.59 -7.93 -9.96
CA ILE A 8 -14.53 -9.33 -9.52
C ILE A 8 -14.03 -9.41 -8.08
N ALA A 9 -12.98 -8.65 -7.72
CA ALA A 9 -12.41 -8.64 -6.38
C ALA A 9 -13.43 -8.22 -5.30
N GLY A 10 -14.29 -7.23 -5.60
CA GLY A 10 -15.37 -6.83 -4.68
C GLY A 10 -16.40 -7.94 -4.45
N ILE A 11 -16.80 -8.65 -5.51
CA ILE A 11 -17.73 -9.79 -5.41
C ILE A 11 -17.07 -10.95 -4.65
N GLU A 12 -15.83 -11.28 -4.97
CA GLU A 12 -15.07 -12.36 -4.32
C GLU A 12 -14.86 -12.08 -2.83
N THR A 13 -14.57 -10.83 -2.47
CA THR A 13 -14.50 -10.40 -1.06
C THR A 13 -15.82 -10.64 -0.33
N ALA A 14 -16.95 -10.29 -0.94
CA ALA A 14 -18.28 -10.53 -0.34
C ALA A 14 -18.60 -12.02 -0.22
N LEU A 15 -18.18 -12.85 -1.18
CA LEU A 15 -18.33 -14.30 -1.12
C LEU A 15 -17.46 -14.93 -0.02
N TRP A 16 -16.24 -14.44 0.20
CA TRP A 16 -15.42 -14.85 1.34
C TRP A 16 -16.04 -14.47 2.67
N ASP A 17 -16.55 -13.25 2.80
CA ASP A 17 -17.27 -12.81 4.00
C ASP A 17 -18.47 -13.71 4.29
N LEU A 18 -19.29 -13.99 3.26
CA LEU A 18 -20.43 -14.89 3.35
C LEU A 18 -20.02 -16.30 3.75
N ALA A 19 -19.00 -16.87 3.10
CA ALA A 19 -18.51 -18.21 3.40
C ALA A 19 -17.99 -18.31 4.85
N GLY A 20 -17.23 -17.31 5.31
CA GLY A 20 -16.76 -17.24 6.69
C GLY A 20 -17.92 -17.14 7.70
N LYS A 21 -18.97 -16.37 7.39
CA LYS A 21 -20.18 -16.28 8.22
C LYS A 21 -20.93 -17.60 8.29
N ILE A 22 -21.16 -18.27 7.15
CA ILE A 22 -21.83 -19.59 7.09
C ILE A 22 -21.05 -20.64 7.88
N LEU A 23 -19.73 -20.65 7.74
CA LEU A 23 -18.84 -21.61 8.41
C LEU A 23 -18.47 -21.19 9.85
N ASN A 24 -19.02 -20.08 10.34
CA ASN A 24 -18.74 -19.51 11.66
C ASN A 24 -17.23 -19.39 11.96
N THR A 25 -16.46 -18.92 10.97
CA THR A 25 -15.00 -18.80 11.05
C THR A 25 -14.50 -17.51 10.36
N PRO A 26 -13.45 -16.86 10.88
CA PRO A 26 -12.84 -15.73 10.20
C PRO A 26 -12.20 -16.15 8.88
N VAL A 27 -12.24 -15.27 7.89
CA VAL A 27 -11.73 -15.55 6.52
C VAL A 27 -10.26 -15.98 6.51
N TYR A 28 -9.41 -15.45 7.39
CA TYR A 28 -7.98 -15.80 7.39
C TYR A 28 -7.74 -17.28 7.68
N LYS A 29 -8.63 -17.94 8.47
CA LYS A 29 -8.54 -19.38 8.73
C LYS A 29 -8.83 -20.20 7.49
N LEU A 30 -9.71 -19.71 6.61
CA LEU A 30 -10.01 -20.35 5.34
C LEU A 30 -8.88 -20.16 4.30
N LEU A 31 -8.07 -19.10 4.47
CA LEU A 31 -6.93 -18.78 3.61
C LEU A 31 -5.61 -19.41 4.06
N GLY A 32 -5.64 -20.38 4.99
CA GLY A 32 -4.46 -21.12 5.46
C GLY A 32 -4.05 -20.87 6.90
N GLY A 33 -4.76 -20.02 7.63
CA GLY A 33 -4.52 -19.79 9.05
C GLY A 33 -3.86 -18.45 9.36
N LYS A 34 -3.29 -18.34 10.55
CA LYS A 34 -2.78 -17.08 11.09
C LYS A 34 -1.26 -17.15 11.22
N PHE A 35 -0.56 -16.42 10.36
CA PHE A 35 0.89 -16.24 10.44
C PHE A 35 1.27 -15.01 11.27
N HIS A 36 0.40 -13.99 11.31
CA HIS A 36 0.68 -12.71 11.95
C HIS A 36 -0.36 -12.36 13.02
N ASP A 37 0.08 -12.05 14.24
CA ASP A 37 -0.82 -11.63 15.34
C ASP A 37 -1.30 -10.19 15.25
N LYS A 38 -0.52 -9.36 14.56
CA LYS A 38 -0.76 -7.96 14.30
C LYS A 38 -0.05 -7.60 12.99
N LEU A 39 -0.65 -6.72 12.21
CA LEU A 39 -0.12 -6.27 10.94
C LEU A 39 0.49 -4.90 11.13
N LEU A 40 1.76 -4.72 10.76
CA LEU A 40 2.36 -3.39 10.69
C LEU A 40 1.62 -2.60 9.60
N ILE A 41 1.15 -1.41 9.96
CA ILE A 41 0.51 -0.51 9.01
C ILE A 41 1.47 0.64 8.74
N TYR A 42 1.69 0.94 7.47
CA TYR A 42 2.39 2.16 7.08
C TYR A 42 1.39 3.19 6.59
N HIS A 43 1.65 4.45 6.95
CA HIS A 43 0.84 5.57 6.52
C HIS A 43 1.34 6.04 5.14
N ASP A 44 0.53 5.87 4.10
CA ASP A 44 0.70 6.66 2.89
C ASP A 44 0.22 8.07 3.21
N THR A 45 1.16 9.01 3.18
CA THR A 45 0.87 10.41 3.54
C THR A 45 0.60 11.29 2.32
N GLY A 46 0.66 10.71 1.12
CA GLY A 46 0.62 11.46 -0.12
C GLY A 46 1.76 12.46 -0.19
N GLY A 47 1.42 13.69 -0.60
CA GLY A 47 2.35 14.82 -0.54
C GLY A 47 1.64 16.15 -0.28
N PRO A 48 2.27 17.08 0.45
CA PRO A 48 1.72 18.40 0.68
C PRO A 48 1.55 19.17 -0.64
N LYS A 49 0.65 20.15 -0.65
CA LYS A 49 0.42 21.03 -1.81
C LYS A 49 1.72 21.65 -2.32
N ASN A 50 2.59 22.12 -1.42
CA ASN A 50 3.91 22.61 -1.75
C ASN A 50 4.95 21.46 -1.69
N SER A 51 5.07 20.73 -2.79
CA SER A 51 5.86 19.49 -2.86
C SER A 51 7.38 19.67 -2.69
N LEU A 52 7.88 20.91 -2.76
CA LEU A 52 9.32 21.20 -2.61
C LEU A 52 9.64 21.96 -1.31
N ASP A 53 8.69 22.07 -0.37
CA ASP A 53 8.92 22.67 0.94
C ASP A 53 9.19 21.59 2.01
N PRO A 54 10.44 21.46 2.50
CA PRO A 54 10.79 20.50 3.54
C PRO A 54 9.98 20.67 4.83
N LYS A 55 9.51 21.88 5.17
CA LYS A 55 8.72 22.10 6.38
C LYS A 55 7.34 21.45 6.28
N ALA A 56 6.71 21.54 5.11
CA ALA A 56 5.41 20.94 4.87
C ALA A 56 5.48 19.40 4.97
N TRP A 57 6.54 18.79 4.42
CA TRP A 57 6.77 17.36 4.54
C TRP A 57 7.11 16.91 5.97
N LEU A 58 7.90 17.70 6.70
CA LEU A 58 8.20 17.41 8.10
C LEU A 58 6.94 17.44 8.97
N GLN A 59 6.04 18.40 8.73
CA GLN A 59 4.76 18.45 9.42
C GLN A 59 3.94 17.17 9.17
N VAL A 60 3.86 16.72 7.92
CA VAL A 60 3.17 15.48 7.56
C VAL A 60 3.78 14.26 8.26
N ALA A 61 5.12 14.18 8.36
CA ALA A 61 5.77 13.13 9.12
C ALA A 61 5.45 13.19 10.62
N GLN A 62 5.43 14.39 11.21
CA GLN A 62 5.09 14.61 12.62
C GLN A 62 3.65 14.17 12.92
N GLU A 63 2.68 14.54 12.08
CA GLU A 63 1.28 14.12 12.21
C GLU A 63 1.13 12.59 12.15
N SER A 64 1.88 11.93 11.26
CA SER A 64 1.93 10.47 11.17
C SER A 64 2.48 9.81 12.44
N VAL A 65 3.59 10.33 12.97
CA VAL A 65 4.20 9.84 14.23
C VAL A 65 3.29 10.10 15.43
N GLU A 66 2.61 11.26 15.50
CA GLU A 66 1.66 11.60 16.56
C GLU A 66 0.40 10.72 16.53
N TYR A 67 -0.06 10.33 15.33
CA TYR A 67 -1.09 9.29 15.20
C TYR A 67 -0.59 7.95 15.78
N GLY A 68 0.71 7.69 15.77
CA GLY A 68 1.33 6.51 16.34
C GLY A 68 1.74 5.48 15.29
N PHE A 69 1.84 5.88 14.01
CA PHE A 69 2.47 5.02 13.01
C PHE A 69 3.95 4.81 13.32
N LYS A 70 4.47 3.69 12.80
CA LYS A 70 5.88 3.32 12.89
C LYS A 70 6.55 3.22 11.51
N ALA A 71 5.77 3.46 10.48
CA ALA A 71 6.16 3.39 9.09
C ALA A 71 5.37 4.43 8.30
N LEU A 72 6.02 5.11 7.36
CA LEU A 72 5.35 6.06 6.46
C LEU A 72 5.94 6.03 5.06
N LYS A 73 5.15 6.51 4.10
CA LYS A 73 5.51 6.69 2.70
C LYS A 73 5.19 8.13 2.26
N PHE A 74 6.09 8.72 1.47
CA PHE A 74 5.88 10.00 0.80
C PHE A 74 5.71 9.83 -0.71
N ASP A 75 4.82 10.62 -1.31
CA ASP A 75 4.57 10.63 -2.74
C ASP A 75 5.27 11.77 -3.47
N PHE A 76 6.35 11.46 -4.19
CA PHE A 76 6.99 12.43 -5.08
C PHE A 76 6.29 12.44 -6.44
N SER A 77 5.07 12.97 -6.46
CA SER A 77 4.17 12.97 -7.62
C SER A 77 4.22 14.24 -8.48
N GLN A 78 4.55 15.39 -7.89
CA GLN A 78 4.56 16.67 -8.60
C GLN A 78 5.80 16.76 -9.52
N ARG A 79 5.59 17.25 -10.74
CA ARG A 79 6.62 17.42 -11.76
C ARG A 79 6.48 18.78 -12.44
N HIS A 80 7.59 19.41 -12.75
CA HIS A 80 7.64 20.63 -13.54
C HIS A 80 7.09 20.40 -14.95
N ASN A 81 7.50 19.30 -15.60
CA ASN A 81 6.93 18.85 -16.86
C ASN A 81 6.33 17.45 -16.68
N PRO A 82 5.01 17.29 -16.78
CA PRO A 82 4.35 16.00 -16.58
C PRO A 82 4.63 14.98 -17.69
N TRP A 83 5.21 15.40 -18.83
CA TRP A 83 5.41 14.56 -20.02
C TRP A 83 6.83 14.06 -20.20
N SER A 84 7.84 14.87 -19.84
CA SER A 84 9.24 14.57 -20.18
C SER A 84 9.85 13.42 -19.38
N ARG A 85 9.19 13.01 -18.28
CA ARG A 85 9.69 12.04 -17.30
C ARG A 85 11.08 12.35 -16.74
N SER A 86 11.52 13.60 -16.92
CA SER A 86 12.84 14.07 -16.53
C SER A 86 12.77 14.80 -15.20
N ILE A 87 13.75 14.60 -14.33
CA ILE A 87 13.85 15.32 -13.06
C ILE A 87 14.74 16.54 -13.27
N THR A 88 14.25 17.73 -12.96
CA THR A 88 15.05 18.96 -12.96
C THR A 88 16.02 18.97 -11.77
N GLY A 89 17.12 19.72 -11.86
CA GLY A 89 18.02 19.88 -10.72
C GLY A 89 17.35 20.48 -9.48
N LYS A 90 16.34 21.34 -9.67
CA LYS A 90 15.55 21.91 -8.57
C LYS A 90 14.72 20.85 -7.84
N GLU A 91 14.06 19.97 -8.59
CA GLU A 91 13.27 18.87 -8.01
C GLU A 91 14.17 17.88 -7.28
N LEU A 92 15.26 17.45 -7.92
CA LEU A 92 16.23 16.52 -7.34
C LEU A 92 16.76 17.04 -5.99
N ASN A 93 17.29 18.26 -5.97
CA ASN A 93 17.84 18.85 -4.74
C ASN A 93 16.76 19.11 -3.68
N GLY A 94 15.55 19.48 -4.11
CA GLY A 94 14.41 19.68 -3.20
C GLY A 94 14.02 18.39 -2.50
N TRP A 95 13.86 17.29 -3.25
CA TRP A 95 13.51 15.98 -2.69
C TRP A 95 14.60 15.39 -1.81
N ILE A 96 15.87 15.53 -2.18
CA ILE A 96 16.99 15.12 -1.32
C ILE A 96 16.90 15.83 0.04
N LYS A 97 16.68 17.16 0.04
CA LYS A 97 16.55 17.94 1.27
C LYS A 97 15.32 17.55 2.10
N ILE A 98 14.22 17.19 1.45
CA ILE A 98 13.03 16.67 2.12
C ILE A 98 13.34 15.35 2.84
N VAL A 99 13.97 14.40 2.13
CA VAL A 99 14.33 13.10 2.71
C VAL A 99 15.35 13.26 3.83
N GLU A 100 16.37 14.10 3.65
CA GLU A 100 17.37 14.42 4.67
C GLU A 100 16.71 14.92 5.97
N LYS A 101 15.90 15.98 5.88
CA LYS A 101 15.24 16.58 7.06
C LYS A 101 14.25 15.62 7.73
N THR A 102 13.56 14.82 6.93
CA THR A 102 12.62 13.84 7.45
C THR A 102 13.37 12.70 8.16
N ARG A 103 14.47 12.21 7.58
CA ARG A 103 15.31 11.17 8.19
C ARG A 103 16.00 11.66 9.47
N GLU A 104 16.46 12.91 9.52
CA GLU A 104 16.99 13.53 10.75
C GLU A 104 15.97 13.49 11.90
N TYR A 105 14.69 13.76 11.60
CA TYR A 105 13.61 13.75 12.59
C TYR A 105 13.20 12.32 13.00
N LEU A 106 12.98 11.45 12.02
CA LEU A 106 12.49 10.09 12.24
C LEU A 106 13.54 9.17 12.89
N GLY A 107 14.82 9.48 12.69
CA GLY A 107 15.92 8.62 13.08
C GLY A 107 16.19 7.46 12.10
N PRO A 108 17.26 6.69 12.33
CA PRO A 108 17.74 5.69 11.38
C PRO A 108 16.85 4.45 11.27
N ASP A 109 16.13 4.10 12.34
CA ASP A 109 15.40 2.82 12.42
C ASP A 109 13.93 2.92 12.01
N TYR A 110 13.42 4.13 11.76
CA TYR A 110 12.04 4.33 11.35
C TYR A 110 11.85 3.89 9.88
N TYR A 111 10.80 3.11 9.62
CA TYR A 111 10.48 2.65 8.27
C TYR A 111 9.96 3.80 7.42
N PHE A 112 10.75 4.21 6.43
CA PHE A 112 10.45 5.37 5.59
C PHE A 112 10.65 5.02 4.12
N GLY A 113 9.56 4.93 3.36
CA GLY A 113 9.56 4.67 1.92
C GLY A 113 9.22 5.92 1.11
N ILE A 114 9.55 5.90 -0.18
CA ILE A 114 9.20 6.97 -1.13
C ILE A 114 8.56 6.34 -2.36
N ASP A 115 7.43 6.88 -2.80
CA ASP A 115 6.77 6.53 -4.06
C ASP A 115 7.06 7.57 -5.14
N LEU A 116 7.49 7.10 -6.32
CA LEU A 116 7.84 7.92 -7.46
C LEU A 116 6.75 7.98 -8.55
N LYS A 117 5.60 7.33 -8.32
CA LYS A 117 4.35 7.37 -9.07
C LYS A 117 4.51 7.15 -10.57
N TYR A 118 5.40 6.24 -10.99
CA TYR A 118 5.60 5.87 -12.40
C TYR A 118 6.11 6.99 -13.31
N ARG A 119 6.62 8.10 -12.75
CA ARG A 119 6.80 9.33 -13.54
C ARG A 119 8.17 9.48 -14.19
N ASN A 120 9.11 8.57 -13.96
CA ASN A 120 10.51 8.83 -14.30
C ASN A 120 10.98 8.03 -15.51
N SER A 121 11.98 8.60 -16.18
CA SER A 121 12.85 7.86 -17.07
C SER A 121 13.79 6.97 -16.24
N LEU A 122 14.31 5.91 -16.85
CA LEU A 122 15.31 5.05 -16.22
C LEU A 122 16.51 5.83 -15.65
N PRO A 123 17.21 6.69 -16.42
CA PRO A 123 18.38 7.41 -15.89
C PRO A 123 18.02 8.41 -14.77
N ASP A 124 16.84 9.03 -14.82
CA ASP A 124 16.41 9.96 -13.78
C ASP A 124 16.05 9.24 -12.47
N ALA A 125 15.35 8.10 -12.57
CA ALA A 125 15.06 7.27 -11.41
C ALA A 125 16.36 6.78 -10.75
N GLN A 126 17.31 6.27 -11.54
CA GLN A 126 18.62 5.84 -11.02
C GLN A 126 19.37 6.99 -10.35
N ARG A 127 19.39 8.17 -10.98
CA ARG A 127 20.05 9.35 -10.41
C ARG A 127 19.45 9.75 -9.06
N LEU A 128 18.12 9.70 -8.93
CA LEU A 128 17.44 9.99 -7.67
C LEU A 128 17.74 8.92 -6.61
N ILE A 129 17.62 7.62 -6.96
CA ILE A 129 17.90 6.50 -6.06
C ILE A 129 19.33 6.60 -5.50
N ASN A 130 20.32 6.80 -6.35
CA ASN A 130 21.72 6.95 -5.92
C ASN A 130 21.91 8.14 -4.97
N ALA A 131 21.21 9.24 -5.21
CA ALA A 131 21.26 10.41 -4.33
C ALA A 131 20.56 10.20 -2.99
N LEU A 132 19.62 9.23 -2.91
CA LEU A 132 18.87 8.91 -1.70
C LEU A 132 19.48 7.74 -0.90
N GLU A 133 20.44 7.01 -1.46
CA GLU A 133 21.10 5.87 -0.81
C GLU A 133 21.59 6.16 0.63
N PRO A 134 22.21 7.33 0.94
CA PRO A 134 22.70 7.62 2.29
C PRO A 134 21.61 7.61 3.37
N TYR A 135 20.33 7.80 2.99
CA TYR A 135 19.21 7.91 3.93
C TYR A 135 18.55 6.57 4.27
N LYS A 136 19.05 5.46 3.71
CA LYS A 136 18.62 4.08 4.03
C LYS A 136 17.09 3.96 4.05
N LEU A 137 16.47 4.34 2.94
CA LEU A 137 15.02 4.24 2.79
C LEU A 137 14.61 2.76 2.86
N TRP A 138 13.38 2.54 3.33
CA TRP A 138 12.80 1.20 3.43
C TRP A 138 12.56 0.59 2.05
N PHE A 139 12.07 1.41 1.12
CA PHE A 139 11.90 1.07 -0.28
C PHE A 139 11.80 2.34 -1.14
N ILE A 140 12.02 2.17 -2.43
CA ILE A 140 11.52 3.07 -3.48
C ILE A 140 10.40 2.36 -4.23
N GLU A 141 9.24 2.98 -4.27
CA GLU A 141 8.07 2.47 -4.96
C GLU A 141 7.94 3.08 -6.36
N ASP A 142 7.61 2.20 -7.32
CA ASP A 142 7.21 2.56 -8.68
C ASP A 142 8.14 3.57 -9.39
N PRO A 143 9.44 3.27 -9.46
CA PRO A 143 10.41 4.18 -10.06
C PRO A 143 10.13 4.45 -11.55
N LEU A 144 9.53 3.47 -12.24
CA LEU A 144 9.27 3.47 -13.68
C LEU A 144 7.83 3.03 -13.96
N PRO A 145 7.25 3.38 -15.13
CA PRO A 145 5.99 2.81 -15.59
C PRO A 145 5.99 1.27 -15.63
N PRO A 146 4.86 0.62 -15.31
CA PRO A 146 4.83 -0.79 -14.93
C PRO A 146 4.98 -1.77 -16.10
N LEU A 147 4.86 -1.31 -17.35
CA LEU A 147 4.74 -2.21 -18.51
C LEU A 147 6.07 -2.82 -18.97
N ASN A 148 7.21 -2.18 -18.70
CA ASN A 148 8.52 -2.67 -19.16
C ASN A 148 9.28 -3.35 -18.02
N ILE A 149 9.04 -4.65 -17.84
CA ILE A 149 9.67 -5.46 -16.79
C ILE A 149 11.19 -5.52 -16.95
N ALA A 150 11.73 -5.50 -18.18
CA ALA A 150 13.17 -5.49 -18.38
C ALA A 150 13.83 -4.22 -17.85
N SER A 151 13.17 -3.06 -18.00
CA SER A 151 13.64 -1.81 -17.37
C SER A 151 13.47 -1.83 -15.85
N MET A 152 12.38 -2.42 -15.34
CA MET A 152 12.18 -2.57 -13.89
C MET A 152 13.23 -3.49 -13.26
N LYS A 153 13.57 -4.60 -13.93
CA LYS A 153 14.66 -5.47 -13.52
C LYS A 153 15.98 -4.72 -13.48
N ARG A 154 16.31 -3.97 -14.54
CA ARG A 154 17.56 -3.23 -14.61
C ARG A 154 17.73 -2.26 -13.43
N ILE A 155 16.68 -1.50 -13.08
CA ILE A 155 16.77 -0.58 -11.94
C ILE A 155 16.79 -1.31 -10.59
N THR A 156 16.15 -2.47 -10.48
CA THR A 156 16.22 -3.33 -9.28
C THR A 156 17.64 -3.85 -9.10
N ASP A 157 18.26 -4.41 -10.15
CA ASP A 157 19.63 -4.94 -10.12
C ASP A 157 20.69 -3.83 -9.84
N GLU A 158 20.41 -2.58 -10.23
CA GLU A 158 21.33 -1.43 -10.07
C GLU A 158 21.10 -0.65 -8.76
N SER A 159 20.03 -0.92 -8.00
CA SER A 159 19.64 -0.13 -6.83
C SER A 159 20.20 -0.69 -5.52
N ASN A 160 20.76 0.18 -4.68
CA ASN A 160 21.11 -0.15 -3.30
C ASN A 160 19.94 0.06 -2.31
N ILE A 161 18.80 0.55 -2.80
CA ILE A 161 17.56 0.70 -2.03
C ILE A 161 16.54 -0.31 -2.59
N PRO A 162 15.84 -1.09 -1.74
CA PRO A 162 14.85 -2.04 -2.23
C PRO A 162 13.80 -1.40 -3.14
N ILE A 163 13.51 -2.03 -4.28
CA ILE A 163 12.48 -1.62 -5.22
C ILE A 163 11.17 -2.36 -4.92
N MET A 164 10.11 -1.59 -4.72
CA MET A 164 8.75 -2.09 -4.53
C MET A 164 7.87 -1.69 -5.72
N THR A 165 7.06 -2.61 -6.23
CA THR A 165 6.09 -2.30 -7.29
C THR A 165 4.99 -3.36 -7.32
N GLY A 166 3.85 -3.05 -7.94
CA GLY A 166 2.82 -4.07 -8.16
C GLY A 166 1.37 -3.58 -8.16
N GLU A 167 1.07 -2.39 -7.64
CA GLU A 167 -0.32 -1.92 -7.47
C GLU A 167 -1.08 -1.80 -8.81
N HIS A 168 -0.38 -1.76 -9.95
CA HIS A 168 -0.98 -1.71 -11.29
C HIS A 168 -1.30 -3.09 -11.88
N PHE A 169 -0.74 -4.15 -11.33
CA PHE A 169 -0.87 -5.50 -11.86
C PHE A 169 -2.20 -6.11 -11.45
N HIS A 170 -2.76 -6.93 -12.33
CA HIS A 170 -4.05 -7.59 -12.11
C HIS A 170 -4.01 -9.02 -12.61
N THR A 171 -4.63 -9.94 -11.88
CA THR A 171 -4.55 -11.39 -12.07
C THR A 171 -3.11 -11.91 -12.03
N ARG A 172 -2.87 -13.07 -11.44
CA ARG A 172 -1.51 -13.62 -11.24
C ARG A 172 -0.72 -13.76 -12.53
N GLN A 173 -1.39 -13.88 -13.68
CA GLN A 173 -0.76 -13.98 -14.99
C GLN A 173 0.06 -12.73 -15.34
N THR A 174 -0.37 -11.54 -14.90
CA THR A 174 0.42 -10.31 -15.15
C THR A 174 1.64 -10.21 -14.23
N TRP A 175 1.58 -10.83 -13.04
CA TRP A 175 2.69 -10.88 -12.08
C TRP A 175 3.80 -11.82 -12.49
N ARG A 176 3.49 -12.83 -13.32
CA ARG A 176 4.42 -13.88 -13.72
C ARG A 176 5.79 -13.35 -14.11
N GLN A 177 5.85 -12.41 -15.05
CA GLN A 177 7.13 -11.92 -15.54
C GLN A 177 7.88 -11.11 -14.48
N LEU A 178 7.17 -10.31 -13.67
CA LEU A 178 7.79 -9.52 -12.60
C LEU A 178 8.46 -10.45 -11.57
N ILE A 179 7.76 -11.51 -11.14
CA ILE A 179 8.23 -12.47 -10.14
C ILE A 179 9.32 -13.39 -10.71
N GLU A 180 9.08 -14.04 -11.85
CA GLU A 180 10.00 -15.02 -12.43
C GLU A 180 11.33 -14.39 -12.88
N THR A 181 11.37 -13.08 -13.12
CA THR A 181 12.61 -12.35 -13.46
C THR A 181 13.20 -11.59 -12.28
N GLU A 182 12.59 -11.69 -11.09
CA GLU A 182 13.02 -11.01 -9.87
C GLU A 182 13.22 -9.51 -10.11
N ALA A 183 12.24 -8.90 -10.79
CA ALA A 183 12.30 -7.51 -11.24
C ALA A 183 11.78 -6.52 -10.17
N CYS A 184 11.70 -6.93 -8.92
CA CYS A 184 11.45 -6.12 -7.75
C CYS A 184 11.93 -6.86 -6.49
N ASP A 185 12.29 -6.12 -5.45
CA ASP A 185 12.65 -6.68 -4.15
C ASP A 185 11.42 -6.98 -3.30
N TYR A 186 10.34 -6.20 -3.46
CA TYR A 186 9.06 -6.38 -2.78
C TYR A 186 7.90 -6.32 -3.78
N ILE A 187 6.98 -7.29 -3.69
CA ILE A 187 5.70 -7.20 -4.43
C ILE A 187 4.72 -6.32 -3.65
N HIS A 188 3.92 -5.54 -4.38
CA HIS A 188 2.94 -4.61 -3.81
C HIS A 188 1.51 -4.81 -4.37
N PRO A 189 0.88 -6.00 -4.22
CA PRO A 189 -0.45 -6.23 -4.76
C PRO A 189 -1.51 -5.41 -4.02
N ASP A 190 -2.48 -4.90 -4.79
CA ASP A 190 -3.72 -4.36 -4.25
C ASP A 190 -4.81 -5.43 -4.33
N THR A 191 -5.28 -5.90 -3.18
CA THR A 191 -6.28 -6.98 -3.11
C THR A 191 -7.59 -6.65 -3.82
N GLN A 192 -8.01 -5.38 -3.79
CA GLN A 192 -9.25 -4.91 -4.40
C GLN A 192 -9.12 -4.63 -5.91
N LYS A 193 -7.93 -4.81 -6.47
CA LYS A 193 -7.65 -4.61 -7.90
C LYS A 193 -7.09 -5.86 -8.56
N CYS A 194 -6.23 -6.60 -7.87
CA CYS A 194 -5.50 -7.72 -8.47
C CYS A 194 -6.37 -8.96 -8.69
N GLY A 195 -7.53 -9.06 -8.05
CA GLY A 195 -8.53 -10.11 -8.34
C GLY A 195 -9.22 -10.69 -7.12
N GLY A 196 -8.98 -10.16 -5.91
CA GLY A 196 -9.58 -10.63 -4.67
C GLY A 196 -8.59 -11.33 -3.75
N LEU A 197 -9.08 -11.81 -2.60
CA LEU A 197 -8.28 -12.32 -1.50
C LEU A 197 -7.49 -13.57 -1.90
N LEU A 198 -8.12 -14.49 -2.62
CA LEU A 198 -7.46 -15.71 -3.04
C LEU A 198 -6.41 -15.43 -4.13
N GLU A 199 -6.69 -14.50 -5.05
CA GLU A 199 -5.74 -14.09 -6.08
C GLU A 199 -4.51 -13.42 -5.46
N THR A 200 -4.70 -12.51 -4.49
CA THR A 200 -3.59 -11.93 -3.70
C THR A 200 -2.78 -13.01 -3.00
N LYS A 201 -3.44 -13.99 -2.36
CA LYS A 201 -2.76 -15.08 -1.65
C LYS A 201 -1.89 -15.91 -2.60
N TRP A 202 -2.39 -16.25 -3.78
CA TRP A 202 -1.64 -16.98 -4.79
C TRP A 202 -0.45 -16.19 -5.33
N ILE A 203 -0.61 -14.88 -5.56
CA ILE A 203 0.51 -14.01 -5.95
C ILE A 203 1.58 -13.99 -4.86
N ALA A 204 1.16 -13.85 -3.60
CA ALA A 204 2.07 -13.78 -2.46
C ALA A 204 2.84 -15.08 -2.23
N ASP A 205 2.17 -16.24 -2.30
CA ASP A 205 2.81 -17.54 -2.18
C ASP A 205 3.77 -17.83 -3.33
N TRP A 206 3.48 -17.31 -4.53
CA TRP A 206 4.38 -17.40 -5.66
C TRP A 206 5.62 -16.50 -5.48
N ALA A 207 5.46 -15.26 -5.03
CA ALA A 207 6.61 -14.41 -4.75
C ALA A 207 7.48 -14.97 -3.61
N ASP A 208 6.85 -15.62 -2.63
CA ASP A 208 7.53 -16.21 -1.46
C ASP A 208 8.52 -17.32 -1.84
N ILE A 209 8.24 -18.13 -2.88
CA ILE A 209 9.20 -19.13 -3.36
C ILE A 209 10.43 -18.52 -4.05
N HIS A 210 10.36 -17.24 -4.44
CA HIS A 210 11.49 -16.44 -4.93
C HIS A 210 12.13 -15.60 -3.80
N TYR A 211 11.71 -15.77 -2.55
CA TYR A 211 12.13 -14.97 -1.40
C TYR A 211 11.81 -13.47 -1.51
N ILE A 212 10.79 -13.13 -2.31
CA ILE A 212 10.29 -11.76 -2.49
C ILE A 212 9.11 -11.55 -1.53
N PRO A 213 9.25 -10.74 -0.46
CA PRO A 213 8.18 -10.55 0.50
C PRO A 213 7.11 -9.58 -0.01
N MET A 214 5.96 -9.59 0.66
CA MET A 214 4.77 -8.84 0.26
C MET A 214 4.52 -7.66 1.20
N ALA A 215 4.52 -6.46 0.63
CA ALA A 215 3.75 -5.34 1.15
C ALA A 215 2.37 -5.37 0.46
N CYS A 216 1.29 -5.00 1.14
CA CYS A 216 -0.02 -4.94 0.51
C CYS A 216 -0.42 -3.47 0.27
N HIS A 217 -0.60 -3.11 -1.00
CA HIS A 217 -1.18 -1.83 -1.38
C HIS A 217 -2.65 -1.80 -0.93
N ASN A 218 -3.11 -0.65 -0.43
CA ASN A 218 -4.44 -0.53 0.15
C ASN A 218 -4.94 0.93 0.16
N LEU A 219 -5.67 1.27 -0.89
CA LEU A 219 -6.38 2.53 -1.06
C LEU A 219 -7.89 2.35 -0.91
N CYS A 220 -8.35 1.91 0.26
CA CYS A 220 -9.71 1.40 0.45
C CYS A 220 -10.43 1.98 1.67
N SER A 221 -11.76 1.82 1.70
CA SER A 221 -12.56 1.97 2.92
C SER A 221 -12.15 0.93 3.99
N PRO A 222 -12.65 1.01 5.24
CA PRO A 222 -12.37 -0.03 6.22
C PRO A 222 -12.82 -1.42 5.79
N VAL A 223 -13.82 -1.54 4.91
CA VAL A 223 -14.27 -2.83 4.37
C VAL A 223 -13.16 -3.48 3.56
N GLY A 224 -12.63 -2.78 2.56
CA GLY A 224 -11.51 -3.27 1.76
C GLY A 224 -10.23 -3.44 2.57
N THR A 225 -9.98 -2.55 3.54
CA THR A 225 -8.82 -2.66 4.45
C THR A 225 -8.88 -3.94 5.28
N MET A 226 -10.05 -4.28 5.86
CA MET A 226 -10.20 -5.52 6.62
C MET A 226 -10.10 -6.76 5.73
N ALA A 227 -10.62 -6.69 4.50
CA ALA A 227 -10.46 -7.74 3.51
C ALA A 227 -8.98 -8.00 3.16
N SER A 228 -8.20 -6.95 2.87
CA SER A 228 -6.75 -7.00 2.69
C SER A 228 -6.04 -7.51 3.96
N ALA A 229 -6.47 -7.10 5.15
CA ALA A 229 -5.90 -7.55 6.42
C ALA A 229 -6.07 -9.05 6.65
N HIS A 230 -7.20 -9.64 6.23
CA HIS A 230 -7.42 -11.09 6.31
C HIS A 230 -6.42 -11.88 5.46
N VAL A 231 -6.17 -11.48 4.21
CA VAL A 231 -5.17 -12.15 3.38
C VAL A 231 -3.75 -11.91 3.91
N CYS A 232 -3.42 -10.68 4.32
CA CYS A 232 -2.13 -10.36 4.94
C CYS A 232 -1.84 -11.21 6.18
N THR A 233 -2.85 -11.41 7.04
CA THR A 233 -2.77 -12.26 8.23
C THR A 233 -2.43 -13.72 7.89
N ALA A 234 -2.92 -14.20 6.75
CA ALA A 234 -2.74 -15.57 6.27
C ALA A 234 -1.51 -15.76 5.37
N THR A 235 -0.80 -14.69 5.01
CA THR A 235 0.37 -14.73 4.12
C THR A 235 1.66 -14.74 4.92
N ARG A 236 2.48 -15.79 4.76
CA ARG A 236 3.76 -15.93 5.47
C ARG A 236 4.74 -14.79 5.20
N SER A 237 4.89 -14.41 3.93
CA SER A 237 5.86 -13.42 3.44
C SER A 237 5.41 -11.97 3.60
N PHE A 238 4.25 -11.73 4.21
CA PHE A 238 3.73 -10.39 4.47
C PHE A 238 4.60 -9.65 5.49
N PHE A 239 4.87 -8.37 5.24
CA PHE A 239 5.57 -7.51 6.19
C PHE A 239 4.88 -6.17 6.52
N THR A 240 4.02 -5.64 5.64
CA THR A 240 3.32 -4.38 5.91
C THR A 240 2.08 -4.17 5.03
N LEU A 241 1.06 -3.48 5.57
CA LEU A 241 -0.17 -3.12 4.87
C LEU A 241 -0.29 -1.59 4.84
N GLU A 242 -0.65 -1.05 3.69
CA GLU A 242 -0.82 0.39 3.51
C GLU A 242 -2.09 0.93 4.16
N SER A 243 -2.04 2.21 4.53
CA SER A 243 -3.22 3.01 4.83
C SER A 243 -3.05 4.45 4.40
N ASP A 244 -3.95 4.92 3.54
CA ASP A 244 -4.00 6.31 3.05
C ASP A 244 -5.16 7.13 3.67
N SER A 245 -6.28 6.48 3.98
CA SER A 245 -7.55 7.20 4.14
C SER A 245 -7.94 7.55 5.58
N ILE A 246 -7.04 7.43 6.56
CA ILE A 246 -7.36 7.72 7.97
C ILE A 246 -7.67 9.19 8.27
N ASN A 247 -7.23 10.10 7.41
CA ASN A 247 -7.44 11.53 7.57
C ASN A 247 -8.87 11.96 7.17
N LEU A 248 -9.65 11.06 6.55
CA LEU A 248 -11.07 11.28 6.27
C LEU A 248 -11.89 11.08 7.56
N PRO A 249 -12.60 12.12 8.08
CA PRO A 249 -13.21 12.06 9.41
C PRO A 249 -14.22 10.93 9.61
N TYR A 250 -14.95 10.56 8.55
CA TYR A 250 -15.99 9.53 8.56
C TYR A 250 -15.48 8.14 8.18
N TRP A 251 -14.22 8.00 7.74
CA TRP A 251 -13.73 6.76 7.14
C TRP A 251 -13.86 5.58 8.10
N LYS A 252 -13.39 5.75 9.34
CA LYS A 252 -13.44 4.71 10.37
C LYS A 252 -14.87 4.32 10.77
N ASP A 253 -15.84 5.19 10.54
CA ASP A 253 -17.23 5.02 10.96
C ASP A 253 -18.09 4.35 9.86
N ILE A 254 -17.51 4.05 8.70
CA ILE A 254 -18.15 3.25 7.62
C ILE A 254 -18.48 1.83 8.12
N ILE A 255 -17.74 1.32 9.11
CA ILE A 255 -18.05 0.07 9.80
C ILE A 255 -18.45 0.36 11.24
N VAL A 256 -19.28 -0.51 11.82
CA VAL A 256 -19.65 -0.42 13.23
C VAL A 256 -18.44 -0.77 14.09
N ARG A 257 -18.04 0.15 14.97
CA ARG A 257 -16.94 -0.04 15.92
C ARG A 257 -17.44 0.18 17.34
N GLN A 258 -17.06 -0.74 18.23
CA GLN A 258 -17.34 -0.59 19.66
C GLN A 258 -16.28 0.26 20.38
N ASP A 259 -15.09 0.39 19.79
CA ASP A 259 -14.03 1.23 20.33
C ASP A 259 -13.98 2.58 19.61
N GLY A 260 -14.26 3.67 20.35
CA GLY A 260 -14.14 5.04 19.84
C GLY A 260 -12.70 5.50 19.57
N GLY A 261 -11.72 4.61 19.72
CA GLY A 261 -10.29 4.89 19.60
C GLY A 261 -9.77 4.96 18.16
N LYS A 262 -8.45 5.11 18.05
CA LYS A 262 -7.74 5.03 16.77
C LYS A 262 -8.02 3.69 16.08
N PHE A 263 -8.05 3.69 14.74
CA PHE A 263 -8.28 2.47 13.97
C PHE A 263 -7.06 1.56 14.02
N TYR A 264 -5.87 2.16 13.89
CA TYR A 264 -4.59 1.49 14.13
C TYR A 264 -4.06 1.87 15.51
N LYS A 265 -3.83 0.87 16.36
CA LYS A 265 -3.28 1.07 17.71
C LYS A 265 -1.78 0.85 17.64
N ASP A 266 -1.01 1.86 18.01
CA ASP A 266 0.46 1.88 17.96
C ASP A 266 1.05 1.48 16.60
N GLY A 267 0.36 1.87 15.51
CA GLY A 267 0.79 1.58 14.13
C GLY A 267 0.49 0.16 13.67
N TYR A 268 -0.35 -0.60 14.41
CA TYR A 268 -0.74 -1.95 14.04
C TYR A 268 -2.25 -2.13 13.90
N LEU A 269 -2.64 -3.06 13.04
CA LEU A 269 -3.99 -3.60 12.93
C LEU A 269 -4.04 -5.04 13.47
N ARG A 270 -5.11 -5.39 14.17
CA ARG A 270 -5.39 -6.77 14.58
C ARG A 270 -6.69 -7.23 13.94
N VAL A 271 -6.64 -8.40 13.31
CA VAL A 271 -7.84 -9.03 12.74
C VAL A 271 -8.52 -9.86 13.83
N SER A 272 -9.82 -9.63 14.03
CA SER A 272 -10.61 -10.36 15.02
C SER A 272 -10.83 -11.82 14.61
N ASP A 273 -11.22 -12.66 15.57
CA ASP A 273 -11.59 -14.06 15.34
C ASP A 273 -13.09 -14.25 15.03
N LYS A 274 -13.85 -13.15 14.84
CA LYS A 274 -15.26 -13.20 14.46
C LYS A 274 -15.45 -13.77 13.05
N PRO A 275 -16.60 -14.38 12.75
CA PRO A 275 -16.89 -14.94 11.43
C PRO A 275 -16.80 -13.92 10.28
N GLY A 276 -16.45 -14.40 9.08
CA GLY A 276 -16.33 -13.57 7.89
C GLY A 276 -15.14 -12.60 8.00
N LEU A 277 -15.35 -11.36 7.57
CA LEU A 277 -14.41 -10.25 7.73
C LEU A 277 -14.39 -9.67 9.15
N GLY A 278 -15.26 -10.15 10.04
CA GLY A 278 -15.37 -9.69 11.43
C GLY A 278 -15.88 -8.24 11.57
N ILE A 279 -16.54 -7.71 10.54
CA ILE A 279 -17.08 -6.35 10.48
C ILE A 279 -18.58 -6.34 10.20
N GLU A 280 -19.19 -5.20 10.54
CA GLU A 280 -20.57 -4.86 10.21
C GLU A 280 -20.58 -3.47 9.57
N LEU A 281 -21.38 -3.28 8.53
CA LEU A 281 -21.47 -2.00 7.82
C LEU A 281 -22.32 -1.02 8.62
N ASN A 282 -21.87 0.23 8.76
CA ASN A 282 -22.69 1.30 9.31
C ASN A 282 -23.49 1.95 8.17
N GLU A 283 -24.69 1.44 7.92
CA GLU A 283 -25.51 1.90 6.80
C GLU A 283 -25.84 3.39 6.86
N ASP A 284 -26.01 3.96 8.06
CA ASP A 284 -26.35 5.37 8.21
C ASP A 284 -25.20 6.28 7.76
N VAL A 285 -23.96 5.90 8.06
CA VAL A 285 -22.78 6.60 7.57
C VAL A 285 -22.65 6.40 6.07
N CYS A 286 -22.84 5.18 5.56
CA CYS A 286 -22.79 4.91 4.12
C CYS A 286 -23.82 5.74 3.33
N LYS A 287 -25.07 5.83 3.80
CA LYS A 287 -26.14 6.63 3.17
C LYS A 287 -25.80 8.12 3.11
N LYS A 288 -25.13 8.66 4.13
CA LYS A 288 -24.71 10.07 4.19
C LYS A 288 -23.56 10.41 3.23
N HIS A 289 -22.75 9.41 2.86
CA HIS A 289 -21.53 9.61 2.07
C HIS A 289 -21.57 8.88 0.71
N LEU A 290 -22.77 8.70 0.14
CA LEU A 290 -22.95 8.16 -1.20
C LEU A 290 -22.26 9.01 -2.26
N SER A 291 -21.69 8.36 -3.28
CA SER A 291 -21.16 9.06 -4.44
C SER A 291 -22.30 9.73 -5.22
N LYS A 292 -22.02 10.87 -5.84
CA LYS A 292 -23.02 11.59 -6.64
C LYS A 292 -23.59 10.69 -7.73
N GLY A 293 -24.92 10.54 -7.73
CA GLY A 293 -25.64 9.72 -8.71
C GLY A 293 -25.79 8.23 -8.33
N SER A 294 -25.30 7.81 -7.16
CA SER A 294 -25.53 6.45 -6.64
C SER A 294 -26.75 6.40 -5.73
N SER A 295 -27.33 5.20 -5.57
CA SER A 295 -28.36 4.90 -4.57
C SER A 295 -27.83 3.85 -3.60
N PHE A 296 -28.28 3.90 -2.35
CA PHE A 296 -28.07 2.78 -1.43
C PHE A 296 -28.87 1.56 -1.90
N PHE A 297 -28.44 0.35 -1.49
CA PHE A 297 -29.06 -0.92 -1.88
C PHE A 297 -30.58 -0.86 -1.70
N LYS A 298 -31.32 -1.30 -2.72
CA LYS A 298 -32.79 -1.36 -2.73
C LYS A 298 -33.27 -2.73 -2.28
#